data_AF-A0A097EMA8-F1
#
_entry.id   AF-A0A097EMA8-F1
#
_cell.length_a   1.000
_cell.length_b   1.000
_cell.length_c   1.000
_cell.angle_alpha   90.00
_cell.angle_beta   90.00
_cell.angle_gamma   90.00
#
_symmetry.space_group_name_H-M   'P 1'
#
loop_
_entity.id
_entity.type
_entity.pdbx_description
1 polymer ?
#
loop_
_entity_poly.entity_id
_entity_poly.type
_entity_poly.pdbx_seq_one_letter_code
_entity_poly.pdbx_strand_id
1 'polypeptide(L)'
;MSRKYCVIKENQGMRTLLSIIKSNYYSDNKDSLQEVNLEHVLNRISNNDIKKLVKNAWKDLETLAGGQEIRLLENNCKKSFINRLYKKSKDMSFIIKTQNQKEVSNFDISSKNSLELEHKYIEI
;
A
#
# COMPACT_ATOMS: atom_id res chain seq x y z
N MET A 1 8.18 -4.34 18.11
CA MET A 1 6.82 -3.85 18.50
C MET A 1 5.88 -4.16 17.34
N SER A 2 4.65 -4.64 17.53
CA SER A 2 3.78 -5.00 16.39
C SER A 2 2.76 -3.91 16.07
N ARG A 3 2.53 -3.66 14.77
CA ARG A 3 1.47 -2.77 14.29
C ARG A 3 0.44 -3.55 13.48
N LYS A 4 -0.84 -3.21 13.65
CA LYS A 4 -1.95 -3.82 12.93
C LYS A 4 -2.37 -2.91 11.77
N TYR A 5 -2.48 -3.50 10.59
CA TYR A 5 -2.88 -2.82 9.35
C TYR A 5 -4.13 -3.45 8.75
N CYS A 6 -5.02 -2.61 8.23
CA CYS A 6 -6.10 -3.03 7.34
C CYS A 6 -5.56 -3.01 5.91
N VAL A 7 -5.15 -4.19 5.45
CA VAL A 7 -4.53 -4.39 4.14
C VAL A 7 -5.62 -4.74 3.14
N ILE A 8 -5.54 -4.15 1.95
CA ILE A 8 -6.46 -4.49 0.89
C ILE A 8 -5.98 -5.79 0.23
N LYS A 9 -6.86 -6.79 0.16
CA LYS A 9 -6.53 -8.07 -0.45
C LYS A 9 -6.33 -7.87 -1.95
N GLU A 10 -5.18 -8.31 -2.43
CA GLU A 10 -4.76 -8.04 -3.81
C GLU A 10 -5.60 -8.80 -4.84
N ASN A 11 -6.39 -8.08 -5.62
CA ASN A 11 -6.91 -8.58 -6.90
C ASN A 11 -5.92 -8.32 -8.05
N GLN A 12 -6.24 -8.80 -9.25
CA GLN A 12 -5.34 -8.68 -10.41
C GLN A 12 -4.99 -7.21 -10.75
N GLY A 13 -5.96 -6.29 -10.68
CA GLY A 13 -5.73 -4.87 -10.94
C GLY A 13 -4.76 -4.25 -9.93
N MET A 14 -4.91 -4.61 -8.65
CA MET A 14 -4.02 -4.14 -7.58
C MET A 14 -2.60 -4.66 -7.74
N ARG A 15 -2.44 -5.94 -8.12
CA ARG A 15 -1.12 -6.53 -8.42
C ARG A 15 -0.43 -5.81 -9.57
N THR A 16 -1.18 -5.52 -10.63
CA THR A 16 -0.66 -4.74 -11.77
C THR A 16 -0.22 -3.35 -11.33
N LEU A 17 -1.06 -2.63 -10.58
CA LEU A 17 -0.70 -1.30 -10.08
C LEU A 17 0.55 -1.35 -9.18
N LEU A 18 0.61 -2.30 -8.23
CA LEU A 18 1.78 -2.50 -7.38
C LEU A 18 3.03 -2.82 -8.21
N SER A 19 2.92 -3.62 -9.27
CA SER A 19 4.04 -3.94 -10.16
C SER A 19 4.56 -2.70 -10.90
N ILE A 20 3.65 -1.87 -11.40
CA ILE A 20 3.99 -0.60 -12.07
C ILE A 20 4.69 0.34 -11.09
N ILE A 21 4.13 0.51 -9.89
CA ILE A 21 4.75 1.32 -8.83
C ILE A 21 6.14 0.76 -8.51
N LYS A 22 6.27 -0.52 -8.17
CA LYS A 22 7.55 -1.14 -7.77
C LYS A 22 8.66 -0.93 -8.79
N SER A 23 8.32 -0.95 -10.07
CA SER A 23 9.24 -0.79 -11.22
C SER A 23 9.67 0.65 -11.48
N ASN A 24 8.84 1.65 -11.11
CA ASN A 24 9.06 3.05 -11.46
C ASN A 24 9.29 3.97 -10.26
N TYR A 25 9.00 3.50 -9.05
CA TYR A 25 9.07 4.25 -7.80
C TYR A 25 10.45 4.09 -7.14
N TYR A 26 11.15 5.21 -6.92
CA TYR A 26 12.39 5.21 -6.12
C TYR A 26 12.09 5.43 -4.64
N SER A 27 12.18 4.35 -3.86
CA SER A 27 11.97 4.38 -2.40
C SER A 27 13.18 4.98 -1.70
N ASP A 28 12.94 5.97 -0.83
CA ASP A 28 13.92 6.51 0.13
C ASP A 28 13.82 5.83 1.51
N ASN A 29 12.90 4.88 1.68
CA ASN A 29 12.70 4.13 2.91
C ASN A 29 13.88 3.17 3.17
N LYS A 30 14.82 3.62 4.00
CA LYS A 30 15.98 2.86 4.46
C LYS A 30 15.60 1.96 5.64
N ASP A 31 15.25 0.72 5.31
CA ASP A 31 15.10 -0.39 6.24
C ASP A 31 14.04 -0.20 7.35
N SER A 32 13.00 0.60 7.06
CA SER A 32 11.89 0.85 7.99
C SER A 32 10.53 0.45 7.42
N LEU A 33 9.52 0.46 8.28
CA LEU A 33 8.12 0.33 7.90
C LEU A 33 7.55 1.74 7.74
N GLN A 34 7.12 2.09 6.53
CA GLN A 34 6.65 3.43 6.21
C GLN A 34 5.30 3.38 5.50
N GLU A 35 4.38 4.25 5.92
CA GLU A 35 3.16 4.53 5.19
C GLU A 35 3.35 5.77 4.33
N VAL A 36 3.07 5.68 3.03
CA VAL A 36 3.19 6.79 2.11
C VAL A 36 1.88 7.03 1.37
N ASN A 37 1.58 8.31 1.14
CA ASN A 37 0.39 8.72 0.38
C ASN A 37 0.69 8.77 -1.13
N LEU A 38 -0.36 9.00 -1.92
CA LEU A 38 -0.25 9.09 -3.38
C LEU A 38 0.76 10.16 -3.82
N GLU A 39 0.74 11.34 -3.21
CA GLU A 39 1.63 12.44 -3.58
C GLU A 39 3.11 12.08 -3.42
N HIS A 40 3.47 11.44 -2.30
CA HIS A 40 4.81 10.92 -2.07
C HIS A 40 5.23 9.93 -3.17
N VAL A 41 4.35 8.98 -3.53
CA VAL A 41 4.61 8.01 -4.59
C VAL A 41 4.84 8.71 -5.94
N LEU A 42 3.97 9.67 -6.30
CA LEU A 42 4.08 10.40 -7.56
C LEU A 42 5.35 11.25 -7.65
N ASN A 43 5.78 11.86 -6.56
CA ASN A 43 7.01 12.67 -6.51
C ASN A 43 8.29 11.83 -6.73
N ARG A 44 8.20 10.51 -6.53
CA ARG A 44 9.31 9.55 -6.67
C ARG A 44 9.27 8.72 -7.95
N ILE A 45 8.35 9.03 -8.87
CA ILE A 45 8.29 8.48 -10.23
C ILE A 45 8.79 9.57 -11.18
N SER A 46 9.73 9.29 -12.07
CA SER A 46 10.25 10.32 -13.00
C SER A 46 9.38 10.48 -14.25
N ASN A 47 8.79 9.39 -14.76
CA ASN A 47 8.02 9.39 -15.99
C ASN A 47 6.59 9.93 -15.76
N ASN A 48 6.21 11.01 -16.47
CA ASN A 48 4.92 11.68 -16.30
C ASN A 48 3.70 10.84 -16.75
N ASP A 49 3.86 9.99 -17.76
CA ASP A 49 2.76 9.11 -18.21
C ASP A 49 2.50 8.03 -17.17
N ILE A 50 3.56 7.48 -16.57
CA ILE A 50 3.44 6.56 -15.44
C ILE A 50 2.83 7.26 -14.23
N LYS A 51 3.19 8.53 -13.94
CA LYS A 51 2.53 9.31 -12.87
C LYS A 51 1.02 9.40 -13.10
N LYS A 52 0.58 9.74 -14.32
CA LYS A 52 -0.85 9.82 -14.67
C LYS A 52 -1.53 8.47 -14.48
N LEU A 53 -0.93 7.39 -14.97
CA LEU A 53 -1.48 6.05 -14.83
C LEU A 53 -1.63 5.66 -13.36
N VAL A 54 -0.58 5.83 -12.55
CA VAL A 54 -0.60 5.53 -11.12
C VAL A 54 -1.64 6.39 -10.40
N LYS A 55 -1.70 7.70 -10.70
CA LYS A 55 -2.66 8.62 -10.10
C LYS A 55 -4.11 8.19 -10.35
N ASN A 56 -4.44 7.84 -11.59
CA ASN A 56 -5.80 7.44 -11.96
C ASN A 56 -6.17 6.12 -11.31
N ALA A 57 -5.33 5.09 -11.43
CA ALA A 57 -5.59 3.78 -10.85
C ALA A 57 -5.69 3.83 -9.31
N TRP A 58 -4.92 4.71 -8.66
CA TRP A 58 -5.03 4.92 -7.22
C TRP A 58 -6.34 5.62 -6.83
N LYS A 59 -6.80 6.60 -7.61
CA LYS A 59 -8.09 7.28 -7.39
C LYS A 59 -9.27 6.34 -7.61
N ASP A 60 -9.18 5.43 -8.57
CA ASP A 60 -10.16 4.36 -8.76
C ASP A 60 -10.20 3.46 -7.52
N LEU A 61 -9.04 3.10 -6.97
CA LEU A 61 -8.96 2.34 -5.71
C LEU A 61 -9.59 3.06 -4.52
N GLU A 62 -9.33 4.36 -4.35
CA GLU A 62 -9.99 5.16 -3.30
C GLU A 62 -11.50 5.20 -3.49
N THR A 63 -11.98 5.25 -4.74
CA THR A 63 -13.40 5.20 -5.07
C THR A 63 -14.01 3.84 -4.70
N LEU A 64 -13.33 2.74 -5.04
CA LEU A 64 -13.74 1.37 -4.66
C LEU A 64 -13.72 1.14 -3.15
N ALA A 65 -12.85 1.86 -2.44
CA ALA A 65 -12.76 1.91 -0.98
C ALA A 65 -13.76 2.90 -0.34
N GLY A 66 -14.84 3.28 -1.04
CA GLY A 66 -15.88 4.14 -0.48
C GLY A 66 -15.40 5.57 -0.16
N GLY A 67 -14.36 6.05 -0.84
CA GLY A 67 -13.74 7.36 -0.62
C GLY A 67 -12.74 7.41 0.54
N GLN A 68 -12.35 6.28 1.11
CA GLN A 68 -11.35 6.23 2.17
C GLN A 68 -9.93 6.52 1.65
N GLU A 69 -9.08 7.14 2.49
CA GLU A 69 -7.68 7.41 2.13
C GLU A 69 -6.92 6.08 2.01
N ILE A 70 -6.44 5.79 0.79
CA ILE A 70 -5.55 4.67 0.52
C ILE A 70 -4.10 5.11 0.67
N ARG A 71 -3.30 4.28 1.34
CA ARG A 71 -1.85 4.45 1.48
C ARG A 71 -1.11 3.23 0.95
N LEU A 72 0.14 3.45 0.53
CA LEU A 72 1.08 2.37 0.26
C LEU A 72 1.89 2.12 1.53
N LEU A 73 1.87 0.88 2.01
CA LEU A 73 2.70 0.44 3.11
C LEU A 73 3.98 -0.16 2.54
N GLU A 74 5.11 0.46 2.82
CA GLU A 74 6.45 -0.01 2.45
C GLU A 74 7.09 -0.73 3.63
N ASN A 75 7.31 -2.04 3.50
CA ASN A 75 7.96 -2.84 4.51
C ASN A 75 9.39 -3.19 4.09
N ASN A 76 10.33 -2.30 4.41
CA ASN A 76 11.75 -2.56 4.16
C ASN A 76 12.49 -3.11 5.39
N CYS A 77 11.83 -3.29 6.54
CA CYS A 77 12.44 -3.78 7.80
C CYS A 77 13.12 -5.14 7.67
N LYS A 78 12.59 -6.04 6.83
CA LYS A 78 13.10 -7.42 6.68
C LYS A 78 13.99 -7.61 5.44
N LYS A 79 14.79 -6.61 5.04
CA LYS A 79 15.92 -6.83 4.12
C LYS A 79 17.07 -7.56 4.83
N SER A 80 16.76 -8.73 5.39
CA SER A 80 17.78 -9.70 5.76
C SER A 80 18.58 -10.08 4.51
N PHE A 81 19.88 -10.36 4.69
CA PHE A 81 20.84 -10.70 3.63
C PHE A 81 20.32 -11.72 2.58
N ILE A 82 19.34 -12.55 2.95
CA ILE A 82 18.68 -13.55 2.09
C ILE A 82 17.78 -12.89 1.01
N ASN A 83 17.04 -11.82 1.32
CA ASN A 83 16.20 -11.12 0.34
C ASN A 83 17.02 -10.41 -0.75
N ARG A 84 18.29 -10.07 -0.46
CA ARG A 84 19.26 -9.51 -1.40
C ARG A 84 19.68 -10.52 -2.48
N LEU A 85 19.66 -11.82 -2.17
CA LEU A 85 20.02 -12.90 -3.09
C LEU A 85 18.87 -13.29 -4.04
N TYR A 86 17.62 -13.18 -3.61
CA TYR A 86 16.46 -13.67 -4.39
C TYR A 86 15.69 -12.60 -5.18
N LYS A 87 16.15 -11.34 -5.22
CA LYS A 87 15.46 -10.22 -5.91
C LYS A 87 13.94 -10.18 -5.61
N LYS A 88 13.52 -10.54 -4.39
CA LYS A 88 12.10 -10.43 -4.03
C LYS A 88 11.71 -8.96 -4.15
N SER A 89 10.68 -8.72 -4.98
CA SER A 89 10.12 -7.39 -5.22
C SER A 89 9.89 -6.66 -3.89
N LYS A 90 10.10 -5.34 -3.84
CA LYS A 90 9.84 -4.50 -2.66
C LYS A 90 8.54 -4.96 -1.97
N ASP A 91 8.60 -5.23 -0.67
CA ASP A 91 7.42 -5.66 0.09
C ASP A 91 6.53 -4.44 0.30
N MET A 92 5.48 -4.36 -0.51
CA MET A 92 4.57 -3.23 -0.58
C MET A 92 3.15 -3.76 -0.70
N SER A 93 2.24 -3.15 0.04
CA SER A 93 0.81 -3.43 -0.02
C SER A 93 0.00 -2.15 0.11
N PHE A 94 -1.21 -2.14 -0.44
CA PHE A 94 -2.15 -1.05 -0.18
C PHE A 94 -2.84 -1.27 1.15
N ILE A 95 -3.02 -0.18 1.89
CA ILE A 95 -3.75 -0.16 3.16
C ILE A 95 -4.81 0.94 3.14
N ILE A 96 -5.85 0.73 3.93
CA ILE A 96 -6.82 1.78 4.24
C ILE A 96 -6.35 2.48 5.52
N LYS A 97 -6.24 3.81 5.47
CA LYS A 97 -6.00 4.59 6.68
C LYS A 97 -7.30 4.69 7.47
N THR A 98 -7.40 3.91 8.55
CA THR A 98 -8.52 4.02 9.47
C THR A 98 -8.30 5.22 10.41
N GLN A 99 -9.31 6.10 10.52
CA GLN A 99 -9.20 7.34 11.30
C GLN A 99 -9.18 7.13 12.82
N ASN A 100 -9.38 5.92 13.36
CA ASN A 100 -9.25 5.65 14.79
C ASN A 100 -8.81 4.21 15.06
N GLN A 101 -7.63 4.03 15.66
CA GLN A 101 -7.13 2.72 16.08
C GLN A 101 -7.86 2.14 17.32
N LYS A 102 -8.81 2.89 17.90
CA LYS A 102 -9.57 2.47 19.10
C LYS A 102 -10.83 1.66 18.83
N GLU A 103 -11.32 1.61 17.60
CA GLU A 103 -12.55 0.88 17.25
C GLU A 103 -12.28 -0.08 16.09
N VAL A 104 -11.40 -1.06 16.32
CA VAL A 104 -11.26 -2.22 15.41
C VAL A 104 -12.21 -3.34 15.84
N SER A 105 -13.02 -3.13 16.88
CA SER A 105 -14.16 -3.97 17.23
C SER A 105 -15.41 -3.41 16.53
N ASN A 106 -15.84 -4.08 15.46
CA ASN A 106 -17.16 -3.95 14.85
C ASN A 106 -17.43 -2.68 14.01
N PHE A 107 -16.49 -2.22 13.19
CA PHE A 107 -16.87 -1.28 12.13
C PHE A 107 -17.42 -2.02 10.91
N ASP A 108 -18.68 -1.73 10.66
CA ASP A 108 -19.50 -2.05 9.50
C ASP A 108 -18.94 -1.34 8.25
N ILE A 109 -17.71 -1.68 7.85
CA ILE A 109 -17.05 -1.22 6.60
C ILE A 109 -17.78 -1.81 5.36
N SER A 110 -18.74 -2.70 5.59
CA SER A 110 -19.40 -3.59 4.63
C SER A 110 -20.33 -2.90 3.62
N SER A 111 -20.91 -1.74 3.91
CA SER A 111 -21.99 -1.21 3.04
C SER A 111 -21.55 -0.35 1.85
N LYS A 112 -20.30 0.14 1.82
CA LYS A 112 -19.81 1.04 0.74
C LYS A 112 -18.50 0.61 0.08
N ASN A 113 -17.78 -0.36 0.64
CA ASN A 113 -16.50 -0.80 0.10
C ASN A 113 -16.70 -2.06 -0.75
N SER A 114 -16.30 -1.98 -2.02
CA SER A 114 -16.30 -3.13 -2.93
C SER A 114 -15.02 -3.98 -2.83
N LEU A 115 -14.10 -3.60 -1.93
CA LEU A 115 -12.79 -4.22 -1.76
C LEU A 115 -12.81 -5.24 -0.63
N GLU A 116 -12.19 -6.40 -0.87
CA GLU A 116 -11.90 -7.37 0.18
C GLU A 116 -10.74 -6.88 1.05
N LEU A 117 -10.91 -6.89 2.36
CA LEU A 117 -9.92 -6.41 3.33
C LEU A 117 -9.43 -7.55 4.23
N GLU A 118 -8.16 -7.51 4.61
CA GLU A 118 -7.56 -8.43 5.57
C GLU A 118 -6.77 -7.67 6.64
N HIS A 119 -6.82 -8.16 7.88
CA HIS A 119 -6.02 -7.60 8.96
C HIS A 119 -4.65 -8.29 8.99
N LYS A 120 -3.57 -7.52 8.81
CA LYS A 120 -2.20 -8.01 8.98
C LYS A 120 -1.53 -7.39 10.19
N TYR A 121 -0.87 -8.23 10.97
CA TYR A 121 0.05 -7.80 12.03
C TYR A 121 1.46 -7.81 11.47
N ILE A 122 2.14 -6.67 11.50
CA ILE A 122 3.53 -6.54 11.04
C ILE A 122 4.40 -6.25 12.25
N GLU A 123 5.40 -7.10 12.43
CA GLU A 123 6.47 -6.90 13.40
C GLU A 123 7.47 -5.90 12.85
N ILE A 124 7.73 -4.86 13.64
CA ILE A 124 8.75 -3.82 13.43
C ILE A 124 9.92 -4.11 14.36
#